data_AF-A0A1M6FI91-F1
#
_entry.id   AF-A0A1M6FI91-F1
#
_cell.length_a   1.000
_cell.length_b   1.000
_cell.length_c   1.000
_cell.angle_alpha   90.00
_cell.angle_beta   90.00
_cell.angle_gamma   90.00
#
_symmetry.space_group_name_H-M   'P 1'
#
loop_
_entity.id
_entity.type
_entity.pdbx_description
1 polymer ?
#
loop_
_entity_poly.entity_id
_entity_poly.type
_entity_poly.pdbx_seq_one_letter_code
_entity_poly.pdbx_strand_id
1 'polypeptide(L)'
;MGANTDSVPTHNAWAQHLGGIDFPLIADYDKNLSQTYEVLTEEAGGIALRGVFLIDPDGFLQYQLVQNLSVGRNVKEVLRVLKALQTGKACPANWEEGMATLS
;
A
#
# COMPACT_ATOMS: atom_id res chain seq x y z
N MET A 1 4.14 6.47 -0.83
CA MET A 1 3.97 6.94 0.57
C MET A 1 3.63 5.75 1.46
N GLY A 2 3.98 5.82 2.74
CA GLY A 2 3.56 4.85 3.75
C GLY A 2 2.75 5.53 4.85
N ALA A 3 2.06 4.74 5.65
CA ALA A 3 1.33 5.20 6.83
C ALA A 3 1.31 4.09 7.88
N ASN A 4 1.35 4.45 9.16
CA ASN A 4 1.07 3.56 10.27
C ASN A 4 0.63 4.39 11.50
N THR A 5 0.26 3.71 12.59
CA THR A 5 -0.25 4.34 13.82
C THR A 5 0.85 4.87 14.76
N ASP A 6 2.11 4.90 14.33
CA ASP A 6 3.23 5.44 15.10
C ASP A 6 3.35 6.96 14.96
N SER A 7 4.07 7.57 15.91
CA SER A 7 4.35 9.01 15.91
C SER A 7 5.46 9.43 14.93
N VAL A 8 5.49 10.70 14.55
CA VAL A 8 6.55 11.28 13.69
C VAL A 8 7.97 11.08 14.25
N PRO A 9 8.24 11.28 15.56
CA PRO A 9 9.54 10.94 16.15
C PRO A 9 9.95 9.47 15.93
N THR A 10 9.01 8.53 16.06
CA THR A 10 9.25 7.10 15.81
C THR A 10 9.65 6.87 14.36
N HIS A 11 8.95 7.50 13.40
CA HIS A 11 9.30 7.40 11.97
C HIS A 11 10.68 7.94 11.67
N ASN A 12 11.05 9.09 12.23
CA ASN A 12 12.37 9.69 12.01
C ASN A 12 13.49 8.79 12.52
N ALA A 13 13.34 8.24 13.74
CA ALA A 13 14.32 7.31 14.30
C ALA A 13 14.43 6.03 13.46
N TRP A 14 13.30 5.49 12.98
CA TRP A 14 13.28 4.30 12.15
C TRP A 14 13.88 4.54 10.75
N ALA A 15 13.55 5.66 10.11
CA ALA A 15 14.11 6.05 8.82
C ALA A 15 15.64 6.23 8.90
N GLN A 16 16.13 6.84 9.98
CA GLN A 16 17.58 6.96 10.23
C GLN A 16 18.23 5.58 10.39
N HIS A 17 17.59 4.67 11.13
CA HIS A 17 18.09 3.30 11.30
C HIS A 17 18.17 2.52 9.98
N LEU A 18 17.26 2.79 9.03
CA LEU A 18 17.25 2.17 7.70
C LEU A 18 18.23 2.81 6.71
N GLY A 19 18.95 3.87 7.09
CA GLY A 19 19.85 4.61 6.20
C GLY A 19 19.15 5.64 5.31
N GLY A 20 17.91 6.00 5.63
CA GLY A 20 17.07 6.92 4.86
C GLY A 20 15.87 6.24 4.21
N ILE A 21 14.83 7.04 3.95
CA ILE A 21 13.63 6.62 3.21
C ILE A 21 13.26 7.75 2.25
N ASP A 22 13.11 7.43 0.97
CA ASP A 22 12.85 8.42 -0.09
C ASP A 22 11.36 8.67 -0.36
N PHE A 23 10.51 8.34 0.61
CA PHE A 23 9.07 8.53 0.51
C PHE A 23 8.48 8.97 1.86
N PRO A 24 7.38 9.75 1.84
CA PRO A 24 6.77 10.22 3.07
C PRO A 24 6.10 9.08 3.84
N LEU A 25 6.20 9.15 5.16
CA LEU A 25 5.48 8.32 6.13
C LEU A 25 4.45 9.21 6.87
N ILE A 26 3.18 8.82 6.83
CA ILE A 26 2.10 9.46 7.58
C ILE A 26 2.03 8.85 8.98
N ALA A 27 2.04 9.70 10.00
CA ALA A 27 1.75 9.35 11.38
C ALA A 27 0.23 9.41 11.63
N ASP A 28 -0.43 8.26 11.52
CA ASP A 28 -1.86 8.07 11.79
C ASP A 28 -2.09 7.80 13.29
N TYR A 29 -1.59 8.70 14.13
CA TYR A 29 -1.59 8.51 15.59
C TYR A 29 -3.01 8.50 16.19
N ASP A 30 -3.94 9.23 15.57
CA ASP A 30 -5.36 9.23 15.93
C ASP A 30 -6.15 8.06 15.31
N LYS A 31 -5.49 7.25 14.47
CA LYS A 31 -6.02 6.03 13.82
C LYS A 31 -7.14 6.30 12.81
N ASN A 32 -7.42 7.55 12.49
CA ASN A 32 -8.52 7.92 11.60
C ASN A 32 -8.30 7.41 10.18
N LEU A 33 -7.06 7.44 9.68
CA LEU A 33 -6.73 6.97 8.35
C LEU A 33 -6.90 5.44 8.27
N SER A 34 -6.35 4.71 9.23
CA SER A 34 -6.44 3.24 9.27
C SER A 34 -7.89 2.76 9.41
N GLN A 35 -8.73 3.49 10.16
CA GLN A 35 -10.18 3.22 10.23
C GLN A 35 -10.88 3.51 8.91
N THR A 36 -10.61 4.66 8.30
CA THR A 36 -11.24 5.08 7.03
C THR A 36 -10.95 4.10 5.89
N TYR A 37 -9.74 3.55 5.87
CA TYR A 37 -9.31 2.55 4.88
C TYR A 37 -9.63 1.10 5.31
N GLU A 38 -10.38 0.92 6.40
CA GLU A 38 -10.82 -0.37 6.93
C GLU A 38 -9.66 -1.37 7.18
N VAL A 39 -8.51 -0.85 7.59
CA VAL A 39 -7.30 -1.65 7.90
C VAL A 39 -6.90 -1.58 9.37
N LEU A 40 -7.60 -0.82 10.23
CA LEU A 40 -7.33 -0.85 11.66
C LEU A 40 -7.78 -2.18 12.28
N THR A 41 -6.90 -2.81 13.05
CA THR A 41 -7.23 -3.90 13.96
C THR A 41 -7.01 -3.46 15.42
N GLU A 42 -7.83 -3.99 16.33
CA GLU A 42 -7.71 -3.75 17.78
C GLU A 42 -6.50 -4.47 18.41
N GLU A 43 -5.81 -5.33 17.66
CA GLU A 43 -4.58 -5.97 18.10
C GLU A 43 -3.53 -4.93 18.53
N ALA A 44 -2.73 -5.28 19.55
CA ALA A 44 -1.69 -4.43 20.12
C ALA A 44 -2.16 -3.00 20.48
N GLY A 45 -3.45 -2.82 20.77
CA GLY A 45 -4.01 -1.51 21.12
C GLY A 45 -4.28 -0.59 19.93
N GLY A 46 -4.38 -1.13 18.70
CA GLY A 46 -4.75 -0.38 17.49
C GLY A 46 -3.60 -0.23 16.50
N ILE A 47 -3.43 -1.22 15.63
CA ILE A 47 -2.43 -1.21 14.56
C ILE A 47 -3.08 -1.44 13.19
N ALA A 48 -2.42 -1.01 12.12
CA ALA A 48 -2.89 -1.26 10.77
C ALA A 48 -2.50 -2.67 10.29
N LEU A 49 -3.45 -3.37 9.69
CA LEU A 49 -3.21 -4.48 8.77
C LEU A 49 -2.36 -4.01 7.58
N ARG A 50 -1.79 -4.97 6.83
CA ARG A 50 -0.88 -4.65 5.73
C ARG A 50 -1.66 -4.30 4.46
N GLY A 51 -2.11 -3.05 4.40
CA GLY A 51 -2.79 -2.46 3.25
C GLY A 51 -1.85 -2.04 2.11
N VAL A 52 -2.36 -2.13 0.88
CA VAL A 52 -1.84 -1.46 -0.32
C VAL A 52 -3.03 -0.90 -1.07
N PHE A 53 -2.96 0.37 -1.46
CA PHE A 53 -3.98 1.07 -2.23
C PHE A 53 -3.30 1.75 -3.42
N LEU A 54 -3.76 1.45 -4.64
CA LEU A 54 -3.37 2.19 -5.84
C LEU A 54 -4.51 3.13 -6.20
N ILE A 55 -4.19 4.43 -6.15
CA ILE A 55 -5.12 5.52 -6.42
C ILE A 55 -4.61 6.23 -7.68
N ASP A 56 -5.50 6.48 -8.63
CA ASP A 56 -5.16 7.17 -9.86
C ASP A 56 -5.01 8.71 -9.66
N PRO A 57 -4.52 9.46 -10.66
CA PRO A 57 -4.36 10.90 -10.55
C PRO A 57 -5.66 11.70 -10.34
N ASP A 58 -6.81 11.11 -10.69
CA ASP A 58 -8.13 11.72 -10.47
C ASP A 58 -8.69 11.42 -9.07
N GLY A 59 -7.96 10.63 -8.27
CA GLY A 59 -8.28 10.31 -6.90
C GLY A 59 -9.14 9.06 -6.73
N PHE A 60 -9.36 8.26 -7.77
CA PHE A 60 -10.15 7.03 -7.66
C PHE A 60 -9.29 5.83 -7.28
N LEU A 61 -9.82 4.99 -6.40
CA LEU A 61 -9.21 3.73 -6.00
C LEU A 61 -9.32 2.70 -7.13
N GLN A 62 -8.18 2.23 -7.62
CA GLN A 62 -8.08 1.26 -8.73
C GLN A 62 -7.74 -0.16 -8.25
N TYR A 63 -7.06 -0.29 -7.12
CA TYR A 63 -6.67 -1.57 -6.55
C TYR A 63 -6.47 -1.47 -5.05
N GLN A 64 -6.95 -2.49 -4.33
CA GLN A 64 -6.66 -2.67 -2.92
C GLN A 64 -6.22 -4.10 -2.61
N LEU A 65 -5.28 -4.23 -1.68
CA LEU A 65 -4.85 -5.49 -1.10
C LEU A 65 -4.73 -5.32 0.41
N VAL A 66 -5.38 -6.18 1.18
CA VAL A 66 -5.27 -6.23 2.63
C VAL A 66 -4.74 -7.60 3.03
N GLN A 67 -3.61 -7.62 3.74
CA GLN A 67 -3.03 -8.83 4.30
C GLN A 67 -2.98 -8.76 5.81
N ASN A 68 -3.12 -9.93 6.46
CA ASN A 68 -2.94 -10.05 7.90
C ASN A 68 -1.47 -9.78 8.29
N LEU A 69 -1.22 -9.47 9.56
CA LEU A 69 0.07 -9.10 10.10
C LEU A 69 1.17 -10.16 9.85
N SER A 70 0.78 -11.43 9.78
CA SER A 70 1.66 -12.57 9.55
C SER A 70 2.11 -12.76 8.09
N VAL A 71 1.50 -12.06 7.12
CA VAL A 71 1.77 -12.26 5.69
C VAL A 71 2.40 -11.02 5.09
N GLY A 72 3.60 -11.15 4.54
CA GLY A 72 4.28 -10.07 3.82
C GLY A 72 3.69 -9.80 2.44
N ARG A 73 3.75 -8.55 2.00
CA ARG A 73 3.30 -8.10 0.67
C ARG A 73 4.26 -8.55 -0.42
N ASN A 74 3.72 -8.88 -1.59
CA ASN A 74 4.51 -9.12 -2.79
C ASN A 74 4.62 -7.83 -3.63
N VAL A 75 5.77 -7.17 -3.59
CA VAL A 75 6.02 -5.93 -4.35
C VAL A 75 5.91 -6.15 -5.86
N LYS A 76 6.32 -7.33 -6.36
CA LYS A 76 6.22 -7.64 -7.79
C LYS A 76 4.78 -7.68 -8.27
N GLU A 77 3.86 -8.18 -7.45
CA GLU A 77 2.44 -8.22 -7.79
C GLU A 77 1.83 -6.81 -7.83
N VAL A 78 2.17 -5.96 -6.85
CA VAL A 78 1.72 -4.57 -6.84
C VAL A 78 2.20 -3.84 -8.11
N LEU A 79 3.46 -4.04 -8.51
CA LEU A 79 4.01 -3.47 -9.73
C LEU A 79 3.36 -4.05 -11.00
N ARG A 80 3.05 -5.35 -11.02
CA ARG A 80 2.36 -6.00 -12.13
C ARG A 80 0.97 -5.41 -12.34
N VAL A 81 0.20 -5.25 -11.27
CA VAL A 81 -1.13 -4.63 -11.31
C VAL A 81 -1.04 -3.17 -11.72
N LEU A 82 -0.09 -2.39 -11.18
CA LEU A 82 0.13 -1.01 -11.58
C LEU A 82 0.39 -0.88 -13.08
N LYS A 83 1.28 -1.72 -13.64
CA LYS A 83 1.56 -1.73 -15.07
C LYS A 83 0.33 -2.12 -15.89
N ALA A 84 -0.45 -3.10 -15.43
CA ALA A 84 -1.69 -3.51 -16.09
C ALA A 84 -2.70 -2.35 -16.15
N LEU A 85 -2.92 -1.64 -15.03
CA LEU A 85 -3.79 -0.47 -14.96
C LEU A 85 -3.34 0.64 -15.93
N GLN A 86 -2.03 0.86 -16.05
CA GLN A 86 -1.45 1.86 -16.95
C GLN A 86 -1.56 1.51 -18.44
N THR A 87 -1.89 0.25 -18.81
CA THR A 87 -2.10 -0.11 -20.22
C THR A 87 -3.35 0.52 -20.83
N GLY A 88 -4.35 0.86 -20.00
CA GLY A 88 -5.68 1.28 -20.45
C GLY A 88 -6.48 0.20 -21.19
N LYS A 89 -6.02 -1.07 -21.16
CA LYS A 89 -6.59 -2.21 -21.90
C LYS A 89 -6.97 -3.33 -20.94
N ALA A 90 -7.83 -4.23 -21.41
CA ALA A 90 -8.15 -5.44 -20.67
C ALA A 90 -6.94 -6.39 -20.67
N CYS A 91 -6.41 -6.68 -19.48
CA CYS A 91 -5.31 -7.64 -19.29
C CYS A 91 -5.86 -9.01 -18.86
N PRO A 92 -5.40 -10.14 -19.44
CA PRO A 92 -5.84 -11.47 -19.03
C PRO A 92 -5.37 -11.83 -17.59
N ALA A 93 -5.90 -12.93 -17.05
CA ALA A 93 -5.42 -13.50 -15.80
C ALA A 93 -3.93 -13.85 -15.91
N ASN A 94 -3.17 -13.61 -14.83
CA ASN A 94 -1.71 -13.80 -14.77
C ASN A 94 -0.94 -12.98 -15.82
N TRP A 95 -1.51 -11.90 -16.36
CA TRP A 95 -0.82 -11.04 -17.30
C TRP A 95 0.44 -10.44 -16.68
N GLU A 96 1.53 -10.47 -17.43
CA GLU A 96 2.78 -9.78 -17.16
C GLU A 96 3.13 -8.83 -18.30
N GLU A 97 3.97 -7.84 -18.02
CA GLU A 97 4.42 -6.88 -19.02
C GLU A 97 5.06 -7.58 -20.23
N GLY A 98 4.63 -7.19 -21.43
CA GLY A 98 5.03 -7.82 -22.69
C GLY A 98 4.09 -8.91 -23.19
N MET A 99 3.15 -9.39 -22.38
CA MET A 99 2.09 -10.30 -22.84
C MET A 99 0.99 -9.55 -23.61
N ALA A 100 0.31 -10.26 -24.52
CA ALA A 100 -0.82 -9.71 -25.25
C ALA A 100 -1.97 -9.32 -24.31
N THR A 101 -2.60 -8.19 -24.60
CA THR A 101 -3.86 -7.75 -23.99
C THR A 101 -5.05 -8.35 -24.73
N LEU A 102 -6.23 -8.30 -24.12
CA LEU A 102 -7.49 -8.78 -24.71
C LEU A 102 -8.11 -7.77 -25.68
N SER A 103 -7.64 -6.51 -25.66
CA SER A 103 -8.04 -5.40 -26.52
C SER A 103 -6.85 -4.51 -26.82
#